data_AF-A0A1V9XRI2-F1
#
_entry.id   AF-A0A1V9XRI2-F1
#
_cell.length_a   1.000
_cell.length_b   1.000
_cell.length_c   1.000
_cell.angle_alpha   90.00
_cell.angle_beta   90.00
_cell.angle_gamma   90.00
#
_symmetry.space_group_name_H-M   'P 1'
#
loop_
_entity.id
_entity.type
_entity.pdbx_description
1 polymer ?
#
loop_
_entity_poly.entity_id
_entity_poly.type
_entity_poly.pdbx_seq_one_letter_code
_entity_poly.pdbx_strand_id
1 'polypeptide(L)'
;MTSNGRRRAEELLLIARTQAKNYRTNNTVFTMGLDFHYQDANKWFRNLDKLIHYMNQLPGVNVFYSTPSCYLKSLHDSRLQWTVEEGDFFPYADGPHAYWTGYFTSRPNFKFFSREQNGFLQACRQLEVFGRTKNNQKHMDLARALGVIQHHDGIS
;
A
#
# COMPACT_ATOMS: atom_id res chain seq x y z
N MET A 1 10.73 11.51 -35.75
CA MET A 1 10.25 11.75 -34.38
C MET A 1 11.44 11.83 -33.45
N THR A 2 11.73 12.99 -32.86
CA THR A 2 12.80 13.14 -31.86
C THR A 2 12.38 12.44 -30.55
N SER A 3 13.14 11.43 -30.12
CA SER A 3 12.86 10.68 -28.89
C SER A 3 13.04 11.59 -27.67
N ASN A 4 12.01 11.71 -26.83
CA ASN A 4 12.08 12.48 -25.58
C ASN A 4 12.55 11.63 -24.38
N GLY A 5 12.94 10.37 -24.61
CA GLY A 5 13.25 9.41 -23.55
C GLY A 5 14.38 9.84 -22.62
N ARG A 6 15.46 10.40 -23.18
CA ARG A 6 16.58 10.95 -22.38
C ARG A 6 16.14 12.09 -21.46
N ARG A 7 15.39 13.05 -22.00
CA ARG A 7 14.83 14.17 -21.20
C ARG A 7 13.95 13.66 -20.06
N ARG A 8 13.08 12.68 -20.33
CA ARG A 8 12.21 12.08 -19.30
C ARG A 8 13.01 11.32 -18.22
N ALA A 9 14.09 10.65 -18.60
CA ALA A 9 14.99 10.00 -17.65
C ALA A 9 15.71 11.04 -16.76
N GLU A 10 16.22 12.13 -17.33
CA GLU A 10 16.84 13.21 -16.57
C GLU A 10 15.86 13.88 -15.58
N GLU A 11 14.59 14.06 -15.97
CA GLU A 11 13.50 14.51 -15.09
C GLU A 11 13.26 13.53 -13.92
N LEU A 12 13.16 12.23 -14.20
CA LEU A 12 12.95 11.22 -13.17
C LEU A 12 14.15 11.11 -12.23
N LEU A 13 15.37 11.26 -12.73
CA LEU A 13 16.60 11.27 -11.93
C LEU A 13 16.60 12.41 -10.91
N LEU A 14 16.12 13.60 -11.30
CA LEU A 14 16.00 14.73 -10.39
C LEU A 14 15.00 14.45 -9.25
N ILE A 15 13.86 13.82 -9.59
CA ILE A 15 12.86 13.38 -8.60
C ILE A 15 13.47 12.34 -7.67
N ALA A 16 14.16 11.32 -8.21
CA ALA A 16 14.80 10.26 -7.43
C ALA A 16 15.84 10.79 -6.45
N ARG A 17 16.69 11.72 -6.89
CA ARG A 17 17.69 12.36 -6.03
C ARG A 17 17.04 13.23 -4.95
N THR A 18 15.95 13.92 -5.27
CA THR A 18 15.21 14.72 -4.30
C THR A 18 14.58 13.83 -3.23
N GLN A 19 13.91 12.74 -3.64
CA GLN A 19 13.33 11.78 -2.71
C GLN A 19 14.42 11.12 -1.85
N ALA A 20 15.53 10.68 -2.45
CA ALA A 20 16.62 9.99 -1.76
C ALA A 20 17.22 10.79 -0.59
N LYS A 21 17.18 12.13 -0.63
CA LYS A 21 17.67 13.00 0.46
C LYS A 21 16.93 12.79 1.78
N ASN A 22 15.70 12.28 1.73
CA ASN A 22 14.87 12.05 2.93
C ASN A 22 15.03 10.63 3.49
N TYR A 23 15.86 9.78 2.88
CA TYR A 23 16.05 8.39 3.28
C TYR A 23 17.51 8.09 3.57
N ARG A 24 17.76 7.04 4.36
CA ARG A 24 19.09 6.73 4.89
C ARG A 24 19.95 5.83 4.00
N THR A 25 19.37 5.25 2.94
CA THR A 25 20.06 4.28 2.08
C THR A 25 20.21 4.81 0.66
N ASN A 26 21.01 4.11 -0.14
CA ASN A 26 21.14 4.32 -1.58
C ASN A 26 20.02 3.65 -2.41
N ASN A 27 19.03 3.03 -1.76
CA ASN A 27 17.86 2.45 -2.42
C ASN A 27 16.67 3.38 -2.24
N THR A 28 16.02 3.76 -3.35
CA THR A 28 14.81 4.58 -3.35
C THR A 28 13.67 3.79 -4.01
N VAL A 29 12.53 3.72 -3.35
CA VAL A 29 11.33 3.07 -3.89
C VAL A 29 10.45 4.07 -4.65
N PHE A 30 9.96 3.64 -5.81
CA PHE A 30 8.94 4.35 -6.58
C PHE A 30 7.68 3.48 -6.69
N THR A 31 6.57 3.97 -6.16
CA THR A 31 5.25 3.32 -6.28
C THR A 31 4.62 3.73 -7.61
N MET A 32 4.98 3.03 -8.68
CA MET A 32 4.51 3.32 -10.04
C MET A 32 3.06 2.87 -10.24
N GLY A 33 2.09 3.61 -9.72
CA GLY A 33 0.67 3.28 -9.79
C GLY A 33 -0.19 4.37 -9.12
N LEU A 34 -1.51 4.19 -9.19
CA LEU A 34 -2.54 5.02 -8.55
C LEU A 34 -3.86 4.22 -8.58
N ASP A 35 -4.92 4.76 -8.02
CA ASP A 35 -6.27 4.19 -7.99
C ASP A 35 -6.68 3.64 -9.36
N PHE A 36 -6.97 2.34 -9.40
CA PHE A 36 -7.46 1.62 -10.58
C PHE A 36 -6.59 1.75 -11.85
N HIS A 37 -5.29 2.07 -11.70
CA HIS A 37 -4.31 1.97 -12.78
C HIS A 37 -4.10 0.51 -13.22
N TYR A 38 -3.35 0.32 -14.32
CA TYR A 38 -3.03 -0.98 -14.93
C TYR A 38 -4.19 -1.77 -15.56
N GLN A 39 -5.39 -1.18 -15.73
CA GLN A 39 -6.44 -1.77 -16.58
C GLN A 39 -5.94 -2.06 -18.01
N ASP A 40 -5.07 -1.19 -18.54
CA ASP A 40 -4.23 -1.47 -19.70
C ASP A 40 -2.75 -1.47 -19.28
N ALA A 41 -2.32 -2.58 -18.70
CA ALA A 41 -0.97 -2.76 -18.17
C ALA A 41 0.12 -2.59 -19.25
N ASN A 42 -0.16 -2.97 -20.50
CA ASN A 42 0.81 -2.88 -21.59
C ASN A 42 1.27 -1.45 -21.85
N LYS A 43 0.37 -0.46 -21.73
CA LYS A 43 0.74 0.96 -21.85
C LYS A 43 1.72 1.40 -20.76
N TRP A 44 1.56 0.89 -19.54
CA TRP A 44 2.47 1.19 -18.43
C TRP A 44 3.83 0.54 -18.64
N PHE A 45 3.86 -0.78 -18.82
CA PHE A 45 5.12 -1.53 -18.93
C PHE A 45 5.97 -1.07 -20.11
N ARG A 46 5.38 -0.82 -21.30
CA ARG A 46 6.15 -0.31 -22.46
C ARG A 46 6.86 1.02 -22.20
N ASN A 47 6.28 1.90 -21.38
CA ASN A 47 6.90 3.19 -21.06
C ASN A 47 7.90 3.06 -19.91
N LEU A 48 7.61 2.20 -18.92
CA LEU A 48 8.55 1.88 -17.85
C LEU A 48 9.82 1.20 -18.39
N ASP A 49 9.70 0.26 -19.33
CA ASP A 49 10.86 -0.37 -20.00
C ASP A 49 11.76 0.67 -20.66
N LYS A 50 11.17 1.63 -21.37
CA LYS A 50 11.91 2.75 -22.00
C LYS A 50 12.57 3.64 -20.95
N LEU A 51 11.85 3.98 -19.87
CA LEU A 51 12.40 4.79 -18.78
C LEU A 51 13.57 4.09 -18.10
N ILE A 52 13.43 2.81 -17.76
CA ILE A 52 14.49 1.97 -17.19
C ILE A 52 15.71 1.95 -18.13
N HIS A 53 15.47 1.70 -19.42
CA HIS A 53 16.54 1.69 -20.43
C HIS A 53 17.33 3.00 -20.48
N TYR A 54 16.65 4.15 -20.57
CA TYR A 54 17.32 5.44 -20.62
C TYR A 54 17.95 5.86 -19.27
N MET A 55 17.32 5.51 -18.15
CA MET A 55 17.87 5.79 -16.81
C MET A 55 19.17 5.02 -16.56
N ASN A 56 19.25 3.75 -16.98
CA ASN A 56 20.43 2.92 -16.79
C ASN A 56 21.60 3.30 -17.71
N GLN A 57 21.39 4.23 -18.66
CA GLN A 57 22.48 4.86 -19.43
C GLN A 57 23.07 6.08 -18.71
N LEU A 58 22.41 6.60 -17.66
CA LEU A 58 22.92 7.71 -16.86
C LEU A 58 23.87 7.18 -15.78
N PRO A 59 24.99 7.89 -15.50
CA PRO A 59 25.96 7.43 -14.52
C PRO A 59 25.42 7.52 -13.09
N GLY A 60 25.81 6.54 -12.26
CA GLY A 60 25.56 6.57 -10.81
C GLY A 60 24.15 6.17 -10.39
N VAL A 61 23.37 5.53 -11.27
CA VAL A 61 22.06 4.96 -10.94
C VAL A 61 21.88 3.56 -11.53
N ASN A 62 21.06 2.77 -10.87
CA ASN A 62 20.58 1.48 -11.36
C ASN A 62 19.09 1.39 -11.06
N VAL A 63 18.28 1.30 -12.10
CA VAL A 63 16.82 1.28 -12.03
C VAL A 63 16.32 -0.05 -12.59
N PHE A 64 15.40 -0.69 -11.89
CA PHE A 64 14.86 -2.00 -12.25
C PHE A 64 13.47 -2.20 -11.63
N TYR A 65 12.71 -3.15 -12.16
CA TYR A 65 11.46 -3.57 -11.53
C TYR A 65 11.73 -4.25 -10.19
N SER A 66 10.94 -3.90 -9.18
CA SER A 66 11.09 -4.44 -7.84
C SER A 66 9.72 -4.62 -7.18
N THR A 67 9.73 -5.15 -5.97
CA THR A 67 8.56 -5.31 -5.11
C THR A 67 8.84 -4.68 -3.74
N PRO A 68 7.80 -4.35 -2.94
CA PRO A 68 8.01 -3.86 -1.58
C PRO A 68 8.88 -4.81 -0.74
N SER A 69 8.71 -6.12 -0.90
CA SER A 69 9.53 -7.13 -0.21
C SER A 69 11.01 -7.08 -0.62
N CYS A 70 11.31 -6.93 -1.91
CA CYS A 70 12.69 -6.78 -2.38
C CYS A 70 13.34 -5.49 -1.86
N TYR A 71 12.58 -4.40 -1.79
CA TYR A 71 13.05 -3.14 -1.21
C TYR A 71 13.31 -3.26 0.30
N LEU A 72 12.37 -3.82 1.07
CA LEU A 72 12.58 -4.04 2.50
C LEU A 72 13.77 -4.97 2.77
N LYS A 73 13.98 -5.98 1.92
CA LYS A 73 15.18 -6.82 1.98
C LYS A 73 16.46 -6.00 1.78
N SER A 74 16.52 -5.10 0.80
CA SER A 74 17.72 -4.26 0.59
C SER A 74 17.96 -3.30 1.76
N LEU A 75 16.90 -2.80 2.40
CA LEU A 75 17.00 -2.03 3.64
C LEU A 75 17.56 -2.87 4.79
N HIS A 76 17.07 -4.10 4.98
CA HIS A 76 17.63 -5.02 5.97
C HIS A 76 19.10 -5.32 5.69
N ASP A 77 19.46 -5.63 4.45
CA ASP A 77 20.83 -5.99 4.05
C ASP A 77 21.81 -4.82 4.19
N SER A 78 21.33 -3.58 4.27
CA SER A 78 22.15 -2.39 4.52
C SER A 78 22.77 -2.36 5.93
N ARG A 79 22.27 -3.19 6.86
CA ARG A 79 22.75 -3.30 8.26
C ARG A 79 22.87 -1.97 8.99
N LEU A 80 22.01 -1.01 8.65
CA LEU A 80 21.89 0.25 9.37
C LEU A 80 21.08 0.07 10.66
N GLN A 81 21.37 0.90 11.66
CA GLN A 81 20.53 1.02 12.85
C GLN A 81 19.39 1.99 12.57
N TRP A 82 18.14 1.57 12.73
CA TRP A 82 16.95 2.39 12.49
C TRP A 82 16.50 3.10 13.77
N THR A 83 15.83 4.26 13.62
CA THR A 83 15.20 4.94 14.74
C THR A 83 14.01 4.14 15.22
N VAL A 84 13.83 4.07 16.54
CA VAL A 84 12.62 3.50 17.14
C VAL A 84 11.57 4.60 17.17
N GLU A 85 10.37 4.28 16.68
CA GLU A 85 9.18 5.12 16.79
C GLU A 85 8.21 4.41 17.72
N GLU A 86 7.69 5.12 18.73
CA GLU A 86 6.74 4.60 19.70
C GLU A 86 5.46 5.44 19.65
N GLY A 87 4.29 4.79 19.59
CA GLY A 87 2.99 5.47 19.50
C GLY A 87 2.18 5.06 18.28
N ASP A 88 1.26 5.92 17.87
CA ASP A 88 0.46 5.79 16.66
C ASP A 88 0.58 7.04 15.78
N PHE A 89 -0.11 7.02 14.64
CA PHE A 89 -0.17 8.15 13.71
C PHE A 89 -1.55 8.82 13.71
N PHE A 90 -2.23 8.88 14.87
CA PHE A 90 -3.51 9.57 15.02
C PHE A 90 -3.39 10.89 15.80
N PRO A 91 -4.21 11.90 15.47
CA PRO A 91 -5.09 11.98 14.30
C PRO A 91 -4.31 12.38 13.02
N TYR A 92 -4.73 11.86 11.87
CA TYR A 92 -4.20 12.27 10.57
C TYR A 92 -4.78 13.64 10.15
N ALA A 93 -3.93 14.49 9.57
CA ALA A 93 -4.33 15.72 8.90
C ALA A 93 -3.48 15.94 7.64
N ASP A 94 -4.13 16.33 6.55
CA ASP A 94 -3.50 16.68 5.27
C ASP A 94 -3.43 18.20 5.04
N GLY A 95 -3.88 18.99 6.00
CA GLY A 95 -3.77 20.45 6.02
C GLY A 95 -3.99 21.04 7.42
N PRO A 96 -3.65 22.33 7.64
CA PRO A 96 -3.64 22.95 8.97
C PRO A 96 -4.96 22.85 9.76
N HIS A 97 -6.10 22.79 9.05
CA HIS A 97 -7.44 22.70 9.61
C HIS A 97 -8.25 21.54 9.00
N ALA A 98 -7.57 20.52 8.48
CA ALA A 98 -8.18 19.38 7.80
C ALA A 98 -7.85 18.07 8.54
N TYR A 99 -8.33 17.95 9.78
CA TYR A 99 -8.16 16.74 10.58
C TYR A 99 -9.20 15.70 10.22
N TRP A 100 -8.76 14.48 9.95
CA TRP A 100 -9.62 13.38 9.53
C TRP A 100 -10.15 12.63 10.76
N THR A 101 -10.80 13.34 11.68
CA THR A 101 -11.42 12.74 12.87
C THR A 101 -12.92 12.49 12.72
N GLY A 102 -13.55 13.06 11.69
CA GLY A 102 -14.98 12.87 11.44
C GLY A 102 -15.36 11.41 11.14
N TYR A 103 -14.49 10.69 10.40
CA TYR A 103 -14.71 9.29 10.05
C TYR A 103 -14.69 8.35 11.28
N PHE A 104 -14.22 8.82 12.45
CA PHE A 104 -14.38 8.06 13.70
C PHE A 104 -15.86 7.81 14.04
N THR A 105 -16.77 8.70 13.62
CA THR A 105 -18.21 8.63 13.95
C THR A 105 -19.13 8.50 12.73
N SER A 106 -18.68 8.88 11.53
CA SER A 106 -19.46 8.74 10.28
C SER A 106 -20.11 7.36 10.16
N ARG A 107 -21.36 7.29 9.67
CA ARG A 107 -22.11 6.02 9.50
C ARG A 107 -22.16 5.15 10.80
N PRO A 108 -22.60 5.70 11.94
CA PRO A 108 -22.50 5.02 13.24
C PRO A 108 -23.30 3.70 13.29
N ASN A 109 -24.45 3.63 12.60
CA ASN A 109 -25.24 2.40 12.49
C ASN A 109 -24.45 1.27 11.79
N PHE A 110 -23.65 1.60 10.78
CA PHE A 110 -22.83 0.62 10.07
C PHE A 110 -21.64 0.16 10.92
N LYS A 111 -21.01 1.09 11.66
CA LYS A 111 -19.96 0.75 12.66
C LYS A 111 -20.51 -0.19 13.74
N PHE A 112 -21.69 0.11 14.29
CA PHE A 112 -22.38 -0.78 15.23
C PHE A 112 -22.65 -2.15 14.62
N PHE A 113 -23.23 -2.20 13.42
CA PHE A 113 -23.50 -3.45 12.71
C PHE A 113 -22.23 -4.28 12.49
N SER A 114 -21.11 -3.65 12.12
CA SER A 114 -19.83 -4.35 11.98
C SER A 114 -19.36 -5.02 13.27
N ARG A 115 -19.60 -4.40 14.44
CA ARG A 115 -19.23 -4.98 15.75
C ARG A 115 -20.13 -6.15 16.10
N GLU A 116 -21.44 -5.99 15.96
CA GLU A 116 -22.43 -7.05 16.21
C GLU A 116 -22.17 -8.28 15.35
N GLN A 117 -21.99 -8.09 14.03
CA GLN A 117 -21.75 -9.19 13.11
C GLN A 117 -20.41 -9.89 13.37
N ASN A 118 -19.36 -9.17 13.79
CA ASN A 118 -18.12 -9.81 14.21
C ASN A 118 -18.33 -10.66 15.47
N GLY A 119 -19.11 -10.19 16.45
CA GLY A 119 -19.49 -10.98 17.63
C GLY A 119 -20.21 -12.28 17.23
N PHE A 120 -21.17 -12.18 16.33
CA PHE A 120 -21.88 -13.35 15.79
C PHE A 120 -20.94 -14.31 15.06
N LEU A 121 -20.01 -13.81 14.23
CA LEU A 121 -19.02 -14.64 13.55
C LEU A 121 -18.13 -15.42 14.55
N GLN A 122 -17.70 -14.79 15.65
CA GLN A 122 -16.91 -15.50 16.66
C GLN A 122 -17.73 -16.59 17.37
N ALA A 123 -19.00 -16.33 17.69
CA ALA A 123 -19.88 -17.35 18.26
C ALA A 123 -20.07 -18.55 17.31
N CYS A 124 -20.30 -18.29 16.01
CA CYS A 124 -20.36 -19.33 14.99
C CYS A 124 -19.09 -20.17 14.94
N ARG A 125 -17.90 -19.54 14.97
CA ARG A 125 -16.61 -20.24 14.98
C ARG A 125 -16.46 -21.16 16.19
N GLN A 126 -16.82 -20.67 17.38
CA GLN A 126 -16.74 -21.48 18.60
C GLN A 126 -17.68 -22.68 18.54
N LEU A 127 -18.94 -22.47 18.12
CA LEU A 127 -19.92 -23.54 17.99
C LEU A 127 -19.50 -24.58 16.95
N GLU A 128 -18.88 -24.16 15.84
CA GLU A 128 -18.38 -25.06 14.81
C GLU A 128 -17.28 -26.00 15.35
N VAL A 129 -16.34 -25.45 16.11
CA VAL A 129 -15.27 -26.22 16.75
C VAL A 129 -15.84 -27.17 17.82
N PHE A 130 -16.68 -26.69 18.72
CA PHE A 130 -17.27 -27.51 19.79
C PHE A 130 -18.20 -28.58 19.25
N GLY A 131 -19.01 -28.25 18.25
CA GLY A 131 -19.91 -29.17 17.58
C GLY A 131 -19.21 -30.15 16.63
N ARG A 132 -17.90 -29.96 16.37
CA ARG A 132 -17.13 -30.74 15.40
C ARG A 132 -17.81 -30.79 14.02
N THR A 133 -18.48 -29.70 13.66
CA THR A 133 -19.19 -29.61 12.39
C THR A 133 -18.20 -29.27 11.27
N LYS A 134 -18.46 -29.76 10.06
CA LYS A 134 -17.62 -29.44 8.90
C LYS A 134 -17.75 -27.95 8.55
N ASN A 135 -16.70 -27.42 7.94
CA ASN A 135 -16.63 -26.05 7.44
C ASN A 135 -17.85 -25.71 6.58
N ASN A 136 -18.62 -24.71 7.03
CA ASN A 136 -19.87 -24.31 6.39
C ASN A 136 -19.63 -23.07 5.52
N GLN A 137 -20.00 -23.17 4.24
CA GLN A 137 -19.91 -22.07 3.28
C GLN A 137 -20.55 -20.77 3.82
N LYS A 138 -21.66 -20.85 4.57
CA LYS A 138 -22.34 -19.66 5.13
C LYS A 138 -21.49 -18.89 6.14
N HIS A 139 -20.71 -19.60 6.96
CA HIS A 139 -19.78 -18.96 7.90
C HIS A 139 -18.65 -18.25 7.15
N MET A 140 -18.13 -18.88 6.10
CA MET A 140 -17.10 -18.29 5.25
C MET A 140 -17.61 -17.07 4.48
N ASP A 141 -18.87 -17.08 4.04
CA ASP A 141 -19.51 -15.93 3.39
C ASP A 141 -19.63 -14.74 4.35
N LEU A 142 -20.04 -14.98 5.60
CA LEU A 142 -20.05 -13.94 6.64
C LEU A 142 -18.64 -13.41 6.94
N ALA A 143 -17.63 -14.29 7.01
CA ALA A 143 -16.24 -13.88 7.21
C ALA A 143 -15.71 -13.01 6.06
N ARG A 144 -16.04 -13.35 4.80
CA ARG A 144 -15.68 -12.55 3.63
C ARG A 144 -16.38 -11.19 3.64
N ALA A 145 -17.68 -11.17 3.93
CA ALA A 145 -18.44 -9.93 4.04
C ALA A 145 -17.84 -9.00 5.10
N LEU A 146 -17.52 -9.53 6.29
CA LEU A 146 -16.86 -8.76 7.34
C LEU A 146 -15.47 -8.28 6.94
N GLY A 147 -14.72 -9.08 6.17
CA GLY A 147 -13.45 -8.67 5.59
C GLY A 147 -13.58 -7.47 4.65
N VAL A 148 -14.57 -7.48 3.75
CA VAL A 148 -14.85 -6.35 2.84
C VAL A 148 -15.28 -5.10 3.62
N ILE A 149 -16.08 -5.24 4.68
CA ILE A 149 -16.50 -4.12 5.53
C ILE A 149 -15.30 -3.41 6.17
N GLN A 150 -14.20 -4.12 6.46
CA GLN A 150 -12.98 -3.50 7.02
C GLN A 150 -12.18 -2.66 6.00
N HIS A 151 -12.61 -2.59 4.74
CA HIS A 151 -12.05 -1.65 3.77
C HIS A 151 -12.04 -0.22 4.35
N HIS A 152 -11.01 0.58 4.01
CA HIS A 152 -10.81 1.91 4.60
C HIS A 152 -11.84 2.96 4.17
N ASP A 153 -12.71 2.66 3.20
CA ASP A 153 -13.95 3.42 2.87
C ASP A 153 -15.23 2.66 3.26
N GLY A 154 -15.08 1.48 3.87
CA GLY A 154 -16.17 0.67 4.38
C GLY A 154 -16.49 1.06 5.82
N ILE A 155 -15.60 0.69 6.75
CA ILE A 155 -15.82 0.87 8.20
C ILE A 155 -15.61 2.32 8.68
N SER A 156 -14.92 3.14 7.88
CA SER A 156 -14.67 4.55 8.14
C SER A 156 -15.93 5.43 8.04
#